data_AF-A0A967LKU8-F1
#
_entry.id   AF-A0A967LKU8-F1
#
_cell.length_a   1.000
_cell.length_b   1.000
_cell.length_c   1.000
_cell.angle_alpha   90.00
_cell.angle_beta   90.00
_cell.angle_gamma   90.00
#
_symmetry.space_group_name_H-M   'P 1'
#
loop_
_entity.id
_entity.type
_entity.pdbx_description
1 polymer ?
#
loop_
_entity_poly.entity_id
_entity_poly.type
_entity_poly.pdbx_seq_one_letter_code
_entity_poly.pdbx_strand_id
1 'polypeptide(L)' 'MADKEETKAQILELLTKSKKPALYLKDMQKKVDAKPREIKNAANELVKEQKVMFWSSGSSTMYALPDRAKDEDKRGV' A
#
# COMPACT_ATOMS: atom_id res chain seq x y z
N MET A 1 -21.30 -3.76 -5.04
CA MET A 1 -20.34 -4.29 -4.05
C MET A 1 -19.08 -4.85 -4.75
N ALA A 2 -18.66 -4.29 -5.88
CA ALA A 2 -17.53 -4.80 -6.68
C ALA A 2 -16.26 -3.93 -6.56
N ASP A 3 -16.39 -2.66 -6.16
CA ASP A 3 -15.30 -1.69 -6.24
C ASP A 3 -14.18 -1.90 -5.22
N LYS A 4 -14.49 -2.50 -4.06
CA LYS A 4 -13.51 -2.71 -2.99
C LYS A 4 -12.46 -3.75 -3.35
N GLU A 5 -12.87 -4.88 -3.94
CA GLU A 5 -11.94 -5.95 -4.31
C GLU A 5 -11.06 -5.52 -5.48
N GLU A 6 -11.63 -4.81 -6.45
CA GLU A 6 -10.86 -4.20 -7.55
C GLU A 6 -9.83 -3.20 -7.03
N THR A 7 -10.22 -2.32 -6.09
CA THR A 7 -9.28 -1.35 -5.48
C THR A 7 -8.14 -2.08 -4.75
N LYS A 8 -8.45 -3.16 -4.00
CA LYS A 8 -7.43 -3.98 -3.32
C LYS A 8 -6.47 -4.61 -4.34
N ALA A 9 -6.98 -5.18 -5.42
CA ALA A 9 -6.18 -5.78 -6.48
C ALA A 9 -5.28 -4.74 -7.16
N GLN A 10 -5.81 -3.56 -7.49
CA GLN A 10 -5.04 -2.46 -8.06
C GLN A 10 -3.91 -2.00 -7.13
N ILE A 11 -4.16 -1.90 -5.81
CA ILE A 11 -3.11 -1.56 -4.83
C ILE A 11 -2.01 -2.63 -4.81
N LEU A 12 -2.38 -3.92 -4.78
CA LEU A 12 -1.40 -5.01 -4.79
C LEU A 12 -0.57 -5.03 -6.08
N GLU A 13 -1.21 -4.85 -7.24
CA GLU A 13 -0.50 -4.73 -8.51
C GLU A 13 0.45 -3.53 -8.52
N LEU A 14 0.00 -2.39 -7.99
CA LEU A 14 0.80 -1.18 -7.91
C LEU A 14 2.06 -1.39 -7.07
N LEU A 15 1.93 -2.04 -5.91
CA LEU A 15 3.04 -2.37 -5.03
C LEU A 15 3.98 -3.40 -5.68
N THR A 16 3.43 -4.36 -6.44
CA THR A 16 4.21 -5.37 -7.16
C THR A 16 5.01 -4.76 -8.31
N LYS A 17 4.38 -3.89 -9.12
CA LYS A 17 4.98 -3.18 -10.26
C LYS A 17 5.91 -2.04 -9.84
N SER A 18 5.79 -1.56 -8.60
CA SER A 18 6.64 -0.51 -8.06
C SER A 18 8.11 -0.95 -8.05
N LYS A 19 9.01 -0.05 -8.46
CA LYS A 19 10.45 -0.21 -8.29
C LYS A 19 10.88 -0.03 -6.83
N LYS A 20 10.14 0.77 -6.07
CA LYS A 20 10.38 0.97 -4.64
C LYS A 20 9.74 -0.20 -3.88
N PRO A 21 10.37 -0.69 -2.80
CA PRO A 21 9.77 -1.71 -1.92
C PRO A 21 8.46 -1.25 -1.25
N ALA A 22 8.12 0.02 -1.42
CA ALA A 22 7.56 0.93 -0.44
C ALA A 22 6.88 2.10 -1.18
N LEU A 23 5.57 2.29 -1.03
CA LEU A 23 4.86 3.42 -1.67
C LEU A 23 4.09 4.25 -0.65
N TYR A 24 4.15 5.57 -0.80
CA TYR A 24 3.31 6.48 -0.02
C TYR A 24 1.85 6.35 -0.41
N LEU A 25 0.95 6.48 0.57
CA LEU A 25 -0.49 6.53 0.33
C LEU A 25 -0.87 7.58 -0.72
N LYS A 26 -0.23 8.75 -0.67
CA LYS A 26 -0.43 9.84 -1.64
C LYS A 26 -0.06 9.42 -3.07
N ASP A 27 0.97 8.58 -3.24
CA ASP A 27 1.37 8.09 -4.55
C ASP A 27 0.40 7.01 -5.05
N MET A 28 -0.10 6.16 -4.16
CA MET A 28 -1.15 5.20 -4.49
C MET A 28 -2.44 5.91 -4.92
N GLN A 29 -2.84 6.96 -4.20
CA GLN A 29 -4.00 7.79 -4.52
C GLN A 29 -3.91 8.52 -5.88
N LYS A 30 -2.70 8.71 -6.42
CA LYS A 30 -2.50 9.32 -7.74
C LYS A 30 -2.51 8.30 -8.88
N LYS A 31 -2.30 7.01 -8.57
CA LYS A 31 -2.11 5.97 -9.59
C LYS A 31 -3.26 4.96 -9.65
N VAL A 32 -3.96 4.76 -8.53
CA VAL A 32 -5.13 3.91 -8.43
C VAL A 32 -6.35 4.77 -8.76
N ASP A 33 -7.18 4.31 -9.70
CA ASP A 33 -8.37 5.02 -10.15
C ASP A 33 -9.56 4.74 -9.23
N ALA A 34 -9.43 5.18 -7.98
CA ALA A 34 -10.46 5.02 -6.96
C ALA A 34 -10.48 6.24 -6.03
N LYS A 35 -11.55 6.42 -5.26
CA LYS A 35 -11.62 7.57 -4.36
C LYS A 35 -10.52 7.47 -3.30
N PRO A 36 -9.87 8.58 -2.89
CA PRO A 36 -8.81 8.56 -1.87
C PRO A 36 -9.21 7.85 -0.58
N ARG A 37 -10.50 7.93 -0.23
CA ARG A 37 -11.11 7.28 0.93
C ARG A 37 -11.23 5.77 0.77
N GLU A 38 -11.56 5.30 -0.44
CA GLU A 38 -11.65 3.88 -0.78
C GLU A 38 -10.26 3.24 -0.78
N ILE A 39 -9.27 3.91 -1.38
CA ILE A 39 -7.87 3.46 -1.40
C ILE A 39 -7.34 3.31 0.03
N LYS A 40 -7.57 4.31 0.89
CA LYS A 40 -7.15 4.24 2.30
C LYS A 40 -7.85 3.09 3.04
N ASN A 41 -9.16 2.91 2.83
CA ASN A 41 -9.90 1.83 3.47
C ASN A 41 -9.43 0.46 2.99
N ALA A 42 -9.26 0.28 1.67
CA ALA A 42 -8.77 -0.95 1.06
C ALA A 42 -7.35 -1.29 1.52
N ALA A 43 -6.44 -0.30 1.55
CA ALA A 43 -5.08 -0.49 2.04
C ALA A 43 -5.07 -0.89 3.52
N ASN A 44 -5.84 -0.21 4.39
CA ASN A 44 -5.97 -0.60 5.80
C ASN A 44 -6.57 -2.00 5.97
N GLU A 45 -7.50 -2.40 5.11
CA GLU A 45 -8.10 -3.73 5.11
C GLU A 45 -7.06 -4.80 4.70
N LEU A 46 -6.24 -4.52 3.69
CA LEU A 46 -5.10 -5.37 3.31
C LEU A 46 -4.06 -5.49 4.43
N VAL A 47 -3.85 -4.44 5.23
CA VAL A 47 -2.99 -4.50 6.43
C VAL A 47 -3.58 -5.44 7.48
N LYS A 48 -4.90 -5.35 7.73
CA LYS A 48 -5.60 -6.27 8.64
C LYS A 48 -5.53 -7.71 8.16
N GLU A 49 -5.58 -7.93 6.84
CA GLU A 49 -5.41 -9.23 6.21
C GLU A 49 -3.93 -9.69 6.16
N GLN A 50 -2.98 -8.90 6.68
CA GLN A 50 -1.53 -9.14 6.61
C GLN A 50 -0.98 -9.31 5.19
N LYS A 51 -1.73 -8.85 4.17
CA LYS A 51 -1.32 -8.88 2.75
C LYS A 51 -0.40 -7.74 2.38
N VAL A 52 -0.43 -6.63 3.12
CA VAL A 52 0.49 -5.50 2.99
C VAL A 52 0.95 -5.04 4.36
N MET A 53 2.18 -4.56 4.43
CA MET A 53 2.73 -3.89 5.60
C MET A 53 2.45 -2.41 5.53
N PHE A 54 2.22 -1.81 6.69
CA PHE A 54 2.04 -0.38 6.87
C PHE A 54 3.17 0.17 7.73
N TRP A 55 3.71 1.32 7.36
CA TRP A 55 4.56 2.10 8.24
C TRP A 55 4.25 3.59 8.16
N SER A 56 4.55 4.26 9.26
CA SER A 56 4.47 5.70 9.38
C SER A 56 5.84 6.30 9.10
N SER A 57 5.96 7.06 8.00
CA SER A 57 7.17 7.81 7.64
C SER A 57 6.95 9.28 8.00
N GLY A 58 7.01 9.60 9.29
CA GLY A 58 6.81 10.95 9.82
C GLY A 58 5.42 11.51 9.52
N SER A 59 5.32 12.50 8.62
CA SER A 59 4.06 13.16 8.25
C SER A 59 3.23 12.39 7.20
N SER A 60 3.73 11.25 6.71
CA SER A 60 3.10 10.46 5.66
C SER A 60 3.07 8.98 5.99
N THR A 61 2.13 8.26 5.38
CA THR A 61 1.97 6.81 5.55
C THR A 61 2.36 6.09 4.28
N MET A 62 2.94 4.92 4.44
CA MET A 62 3.43 4.10 3.34
C MET A 62 3.01 2.65 3.52
N TYR A 63 2.94 1.97 2.39
CA TYR A 63 2.49 0.60 2.27
C TYR A 63 3.44 -0.19 1.39
N ALA A 64 3.60 -1.47 1.70
CA ALA A 64 4.44 -2.40 0.97
C ALA A 64 3.91 -3.81 1.00
N LEU A 65 4.38 -4.62 0.05
CA LEU A 65 4.22 -6.06 0.16
C LEU A 65 5.12 -6.59 1.29
N PRO A 66 4.64 -7.54 2.12
CA PRO A 66 5.41 -8.09 3.24
C PRO A 66 6.75 -8.66 2.80
N ASP A 67 6.80 -9.28 1.61
CA ASP A 67 8.01 -9.84 1.04
C ASP A 67 9.05 -8.77 0.69
N ARG A 68 8.62 -7.55 0.35
CA ARG A 68 9.50 -6.42 0.01
C ARG A 68 9.77 -5.50 1.19
N ALA A 69 8.87 -5.45 2.17
CA ALA A 69 9.00 -4.65 3.38
C ALA A 69 10.17 -5.11 4.27
N LYS A 70 10.50 -6.41 4.24
CA LYS A 70 11.62 -7.00 5.00
C LYS A 70 12.98 -6.35 4.70
N ASP A 71 13.16 -5.77 3.52
CA ASP A 71 14.39 -5.07 3.16
C ASP A 71 14.45 -3.62 3.64
N GLU A 72 13.31 -2.97 3.90
CA GLU A 72 13.31 -1.60 4.44
C GLU A 72 13.56 -1.56 5.94
N ASP A 73 13.10 -2.55 6.70
CA ASP A 73 13.40 -2.65 8.14
C ASP A 73 14.93 -2.75 8.38
N LYS A 74 15.66 -3.40 7.46
CA LYS A 74 17.12 -3.47 7.46
C LYS A 74 17.83 -2.16 7.08
N ARG A 75 17.15 -1.19 6.50
CA ARG A 75 17.70 0.15 6.21
C ARG A 75 17.53 1.14 7.36
N GLY A 76 16.87 0.72 8.44
CA GLY A 76 16.57 1.54 9.61
C GLY A 76 17.48 1.35 10.83
N VAL A 77 18.64 0.68 10.70
CA VAL A 77 19.67 0.56 11.75
C VAL A 77 21.04 0.88 11.19
#